data_AF-A0A836BJC1-F1
#
_entry.id   AF-A0A836BJC1-F1
#
_cell.length_a   1.000
_cell.length_b   1.000
_cell.length_c   1.000
_cell.angle_alpha   90.00
_cell.angle_beta   90.00
_cell.angle_gamma   90.00
#
_symmetry.space_group_name_H-M   'P 1'
#
loop_
_entity.id
_entity.type
_entity.pdbx_description
1 polymer ?
#
loop_
_entity_poly.entity_id
_entity_poly.type
_entity_poly.pdbx_seq_one_letter_code
_entity_poly.pdbx_strand_id
1 'polypeptide(L)'
;MSQDKSDDKIYSLSELEKELQDAMKALETIKKGGNISVGRDPAIQKYEELKKKFEQKSRDYKKLEQQLEQFSQEMLELRQEKMMFEKVTSMTEDEKEKMQKARDEMKTKLEKETQTAIETEQEKMFLEKEVEIENKAKQAAVKKYYKTGVMAVVAIAAIIGVYSFMFAQLAGSEYQSQAINQPSGFAIQNLRGEEIDTWIAWLVPEGEVIRISVSGKGLTDERFELVKAVFMDEEPIEIDNSLLNKGEQGTTSILYPGWAGAMLAAAETPTEFSIPTKFEVTEGSGFGDINIILESAINPDGYVGWTSTIMDEVNNQILKASIKIYGTNDFTDEQLAGVIRHEVGHALGLAHSEDPDDLMAPKMTTEFPFISACDVDTMVRLYDHGGKSEVAC
;
A
#
# COMPACT_ATOMS: atom_id res chain seq x y z
N MET A 1 55.18 19.63 -46.94
CA MET A 1 56.31 19.87 -46.03
C MET A 1 56.77 18.53 -45.48
N SER A 2 58.08 18.32 -45.51
CA SER A 2 58.91 17.15 -45.17
C SER A 2 58.23 15.90 -44.60
N GLN A 3 58.31 14.81 -45.37
CA GLN A 3 58.35 13.44 -44.83
C GLN A 3 59.74 13.25 -44.19
N ASP A 4 59.82 13.33 -42.86
CA ASP A 4 60.99 12.88 -42.12
C ASP A 4 60.73 11.42 -41.71
N LYS A 5 61.36 10.50 -42.44
CA LYS A 5 61.36 9.06 -42.15
C LYS A 5 62.42 8.81 -41.08
N SER A 6 62.05 8.86 -39.79
CA SER A 6 62.79 8.05 -38.82
C SER A 6 62.31 6.62 -38.96
N ASP A 7 63.19 5.74 -39.45
CA ASP A 7 63.04 4.29 -39.27
C ASP A 7 63.21 3.98 -37.77
N ASP A 8 62.25 4.42 -36.94
CA ASP A 8 62.15 3.98 -35.55
C ASP A 8 61.69 2.54 -35.57
N LYS A 9 62.67 1.65 -35.70
CA LYS A 9 62.46 0.21 -35.54
C LYS A 9 61.81 0.01 -34.17
N ILE A 10 60.54 -0.40 -34.17
CA ILE A 10 59.76 -0.61 -32.95
C ILE A 10 60.30 -1.88 -32.29
N TYR A 11 61.33 -1.75 -31.46
CA TYR A 11 61.88 -2.87 -30.70
C TYR A 11 60.90 -3.28 -29.60
N SER A 12 60.57 -4.55 -29.48
CA SER A 12 59.87 -5.09 -28.31
C SER A 12 60.73 -5.01 -27.04
N LEU A 13 60.12 -5.11 -25.86
CA LEU A 13 60.86 -5.08 -24.57
C LEU A 13 61.91 -6.20 -24.49
N SER A 14 61.58 -7.39 -25.02
CA SER A 14 62.48 -8.54 -25.06
C SER A 14 63.65 -8.34 -26.04
N GLU A 15 63.43 -7.64 -27.15
CA GLU A 15 64.51 -7.26 -28.08
C GLU A 15 65.45 -6.22 -27.46
N LEU A 16 64.91 -5.21 -26.76
CA LEU A 16 65.73 -4.24 -26.02
C LEU A 16 66.48 -4.88 -24.85
N GLU A 17 65.86 -5.82 -24.15
CA GLU A 17 66.52 -6.59 -23.07
C GLU A 17 67.70 -7.39 -23.63
N LYS A 18 67.48 -8.09 -24.76
CA LYS A 18 68.52 -8.85 -25.44
C LYS A 18 69.65 -7.96 -25.94
N GLU A 19 69.34 -6.83 -26.58
CA GLU A 19 70.34 -5.87 -27.04
C GLU A 19 71.09 -5.21 -25.87
N LEU A 20 70.42 -4.96 -24.75
CA LEU A 20 71.05 -4.46 -23.53
C LEU A 20 71.99 -5.50 -22.94
N GLN A 21 71.59 -6.78 -22.88
CA GLN A 21 72.44 -7.88 -22.43
C GLN A 21 73.66 -8.09 -23.35
N ASP A 22 73.47 -7.99 -24.67
CA ASP A 22 74.56 -8.11 -25.64
C ASP A 22 75.51 -6.91 -25.57
N ALA A 23 75.00 -5.69 -25.36
CA ALA A 23 75.81 -4.50 -25.10
C ALA A 23 76.58 -4.59 -23.77
N MET A 24 75.99 -5.16 -22.72
CA MET A 24 76.67 -5.44 -21.45
C MET A 24 77.84 -6.42 -21.63
N LYS A 25 77.62 -7.53 -22.35
CA LYS A 25 78.68 -8.50 -22.66
C LYS A 25 79.82 -7.88 -23.47
N ALA A 26 79.49 -7.01 -24.43
CA ALA A 26 80.49 -6.27 -25.20
C ALA A 26 81.30 -5.31 -24.30
N LEU A 27 80.65 -4.57 -23.41
CA LEU A 27 81.31 -3.72 -22.42
C LEU A 27 82.21 -4.50 -21.46
N GLU A 28 81.80 -5.68 -21.00
CA GLU A 28 82.63 -6.56 -20.17
C GLU A 28 83.87 -7.06 -20.90
N THR A 29 83.74 -7.35 -22.20
CA THR A 29 84.85 -7.78 -23.06
C THR A 29 85.84 -6.64 -23.28
N ILE A 30 85.33 -5.43 -23.53
CA ILE A 30 86.12 -4.19 -23.65
C ILE A 30 86.85 -3.86 -22.33
N LYS A 31 86.17 -4.00 -21.19
CA LYS A 31 86.74 -3.78 -19.85
C LYS A 31 87.86 -4.76 -19.51
N LYS A 32 87.78 -6.01 -20.00
CA LYS A 32 88.85 -7.02 -19.86
C LYS A 32 90.02 -6.80 -20.83
N GLY A 33 89.81 -6.08 -21.94
CA GLY A 33 90.82 -5.79 -22.97
C GLY A 33 91.76 -4.61 -22.69
N GLY A 34 91.56 -3.89 -21.58
CA GLY A 34 92.58 -3.01 -21.00
C GLY A 34 93.10 -1.87 -21.88
N ASN A 35 92.23 -1.00 -22.42
CA ASN A 35 92.59 0.41 -22.68
C ASN A 35 91.38 1.24 -23.12
N ILE A 36 90.62 1.88 -22.22
CA ILE A 36 89.66 2.94 -22.63
C ILE A 36 89.60 4.08 -21.61
N SER A 37 89.80 5.30 -22.12
CA SER A 37 89.54 6.57 -21.47
C SER A 37 88.04 6.72 -21.17
N VAL A 38 87.73 6.90 -19.89
CA VAL A 38 86.39 7.15 -19.36
C VAL A 38 85.85 8.46 -19.97
N GLY A 39 84.96 8.38 -20.96
CA GLY A 39 84.17 9.53 -21.40
C GLY A 39 83.79 9.67 -22.89
N ARG A 40 84.34 8.89 -23.83
CA ARG A 40 83.99 9.02 -25.27
C ARG A 40 83.89 7.71 -26.05
N ASP A 41 83.73 6.57 -25.39
CA ASP A 41 83.54 5.31 -26.10
C ASP A 41 82.11 5.21 -26.66
N PRO A 42 81.93 5.08 -27.99
CA PRO A 42 80.62 4.88 -28.61
C PRO A 42 79.84 3.71 -28.01
N ALA A 43 80.51 2.68 -27.50
CA ALA A 43 79.86 1.54 -26.86
C ALA A 43 79.21 1.89 -25.52
N ILE A 44 79.84 2.75 -24.70
CA ILE A 44 79.30 3.23 -23.42
C ILE A 44 78.12 4.17 -23.67
N GLN A 45 78.22 5.07 -24.65
CA GLN A 45 77.11 5.95 -25.02
C GLN A 45 75.91 5.17 -25.55
N LYS A 46 76.15 4.17 -26.41
CA LYS A 46 75.10 3.29 -26.93
C LYS A 46 74.42 2.48 -25.81
N TYR A 47 75.18 2.00 -24.84
CA TYR A 47 74.63 1.30 -23.66
C TYR A 47 73.77 2.21 -22.79
N GLU A 48 74.21 3.42 -22.47
CA GLU A 48 73.41 4.38 -21.69
C GLU A 48 72.14 4.81 -22.44
N GLU A 49 72.20 4.94 -23.76
CA GLU A 49 71.03 5.22 -24.60
C GLU A 49 70.04 4.04 -24.62
N LEU A 50 70.54 2.81 -24.80
CA LEU A 50 69.75 1.57 -24.72
C LEU A 50 69.12 1.40 -23.34
N LYS A 51 69.85 1.69 -22.27
CA LYS A 51 69.36 1.63 -20.90
C LYS A 51 68.23 2.63 -20.65
N LYS A 52 68.39 3.88 -21.08
CA LYS A 52 67.33 4.89 -20.99
C LYS A 52 66.09 4.48 -21.79
N LYS A 53 66.28 3.96 -23.01
CA LYS A 53 65.19 3.42 -23.84
C LYS A 53 64.50 2.23 -23.18
N PHE A 54 65.25 1.32 -22.59
CA PHE A 54 64.73 0.17 -21.84
C PHE A 54 63.95 0.59 -20.59
N GLU A 55 64.50 1.49 -19.76
CA GLU A 55 63.82 2.01 -18.58
C GLU A 55 62.54 2.77 -18.93
N GLN A 56 62.58 3.59 -19.98
CA GLN A 56 61.39 4.29 -20.45
C GLN A 56 60.32 3.30 -20.93
N LYS A 57 60.71 2.34 -21.77
CA LYS A 57 59.78 1.34 -22.28
C LYS A 57 59.24 0.45 -21.15
N SER A 58 60.05 0.10 -20.15
CA SER A 58 59.62 -0.63 -18.96
C SER A 58 58.59 0.16 -18.14
N ARG A 59 58.77 1.48 -17.96
CA ARG A 59 57.76 2.36 -17.36
C ARG A 59 56.47 2.41 -18.19
N ASP A 60 56.60 2.49 -19.50
CA ASP A 60 55.44 2.51 -20.41
C ASP A 60 54.67 1.18 -20.36
N TYR A 61 55.36 0.03 -20.30
CA TYR A 61 54.76 -1.29 -20.10
C TYR A 61 54.05 -1.38 -18.75
N LYS A 62 54.66 -0.89 -17.67
CA LYS A 62 54.03 -0.89 -16.35
C LYS A 62 52.78 -0.01 -16.31
N LYS A 63 52.81 1.14 -16.99
CA LYS A 63 51.63 2.01 -17.14
C LYS A 63 50.54 1.33 -17.97
N LEU A 64 50.92 0.64 -19.05
CA LEU A 64 49.99 -0.12 -19.88
C LEU A 64 49.37 -1.30 -19.12
N GLU A 65 50.15 -1.98 -18.28
CA GLU A 65 49.69 -3.05 -17.39
C GLU A 65 48.67 -2.52 -16.37
N GLN A 66 48.96 -1.37 -15.74
CA GLN A 66 48.00 -0.71 -14.84
C GLN A 66 46.72 -0.27 -15.58
N GLN A 67 46.84 0.24 -16.80
CA GLN A 67 45.68 0.58 -17.62
C GLN A 67 44.89 -0.66 -18.02
N LEU A 68 45.54 -1.79 -18.28
CA LEU A 68 44.90 -3.06 -18.59
C LEU A 68 44.19 -3.64 -17.38
N GLU A 69 44.78 -3.54 -16.18
CA GLU A 69 44.16 -3.92 -14.91
C GLU A 69 42.92 -3.06 -14.64
N GLN A 70 43.02 -1.74 -14.77
CA GLN A 70 41.90 -0.83 -14.61
C GLN A 70 40.79 -1.11 -15.63
N PHE A 71 41.16 -1.28 -16.91
CA PHE A 71 40.21 -1.64 -17.96
C PHE A 71 39.55 -3.01 -17.69
N SER A 72 40.31 -3.99 -17.19
CA SER A 72 39.76 -5.30 -16.81
C SER A 72 38.77 -5.17 -15.65
N GLN A 73 39.01 -4.28 -14.71
CA GLN A 73 38.09 -4.01 -13.60
C GLN A 73 36.82 -3.29 -14.10
N GLU A 74 36.96 -2.24 -14.92
CA GLU A 74 35.83 -1.55 -15.54
C GLU A 74 34.98 -2.51 -16.40
N MET A 75 35.62 -3.41 -17.15
CA MET A 75 34.92 -4.46 -17.91
C MET A 75 34.20 -5.46 -17.00
N LEU A 76 34.71 -5.73 -15.80
CA LEU A 76 34.05 -6.60 -14.82
C LEU A 76 32.80 -5.90 -14.23
N GLU A 77 32.94 -4.63 -13.87
CA GLU A 77 31.84 -3.79 -13.36
C GLU A 77 30.74 -3.63 -14.40
N LEU A 78 31.11 -3.31 -15.65
CA LEU A 78 30.17 -3.21 -16.77
C LEU A 78 29.47 -4.55 -17.05
N ARG A 79 30.18 -5.68 -16.88
CA ARG A 79 29.59 -7.01 -17.00
C ARG A 79 28.58 -7.29 -15.88
N GLN A 80 28.87 -6.87 -14.66
CA GLN A 80 27.94 -6.97 -13.52
C GLN A 80 26.70 -6.10 -13.72
N GLU A 81 26.89 -4.85 -14.15
CA GLU A 81 25.81 -3.92 -14.48
C GLU A 81 24.94 -4.49 -15.60
N LYS A 82 25.54 -5.02 -16.67
CA LYS A 82 24.82 -5.70 -17.76
C LYS A 82 24.03 -6.90 -17.26
N MET A 83 24.59 -7.72 -16.36
CA MET A 83 23.85 -8.85 -15.76
C MET A 83 22.67 -8.38 -14.91
N MET A 84 22.80 -7.26 -14.19
CA MET A 84 21.69 -6.66 -13.43
C MET A 84 20.62 -6.10 -14.36
N PHE A 85 21.00 -5.42 -15.46
CA PHE A 85 20.05 -4.95 -16.47
C PHE A 85 19.34 -6.09 -17.20
N GLU A 86 20.05 -7.15 -17.58
CA GLU A 86 19.45 -8.36 -18.17
C GLU A 86 18.50 -9.04 -17.18
N LYS A 87 18.83 -9.08 -15.88
CA LYS A 87 17.96 -9.59 -14.83
C LYS A 87 16.71 -8.73 -14.62
N VAL A 88 16.84 -7.41 -14.60
CA VAL A 88 15.69 -6.49 -14.49
C VAL A 88 14.81 -6.59 -15.75
N THR A 89 15.42 -6.62 -16.94
CA THR A 89 14.69 -6.74 -18.21
C THR A 89 13.95 -8.08 -18.31
N SER A 90 14.57 -9.19 -17.88
CA SER A 90 13.89 -10.49 -17.83
C SER A 90 12.80 -10.54 -16.77
N MET A 91 13.00 -9.93 -15.59
CA MET A 91 11.94 -9.79 -14.58
C MET A 91 10.75 -8.98 -15.11
N THR A 92 10.99 -7.89 -15.84
CA THR A 92 9.93 -7.06 -16.44
C THR A 92 9.21 -7.78 -17.58
N GLU A 93 9.93 -8.55 -18.42
CA GLU A 93 9.29 -9.32 -19.48
C GLU A 93 8.51 -10.53 -18.92
N ASP A 94 9.00 -11.16 -17.85
CA ASP A 94 8.28 -12.20 -17.09
C ASP A 94 7.03 -11.63 -16.40
N GLU A 95 7.11 -10.44 -15.80
CA GLU A 95 5.95 -9.73 -15.22
C GLU A 95 4.93 -9.35 -16.29
N LYS A 96 5.40 -8.92 -17.47
CA LYS A 96 4.54 -8.63 -18.61
C LYS A 96 3.88 -9.88 -19.20
N GLU A 97 4.59 -11.01 -19.27
CA GLU A 97 4.02 -12.30 -19.68
C GLU A 97 3.00 -12.80 -18.64
N LYS A 98 3.29 -12.66 -17.33
CA LYS A 98 2.34 -12.94 -16.25
C LYS A 98 1.10 -12.05 -16.29
N MET A 99 1.26 -10.75 -16.56
CA MET A 99 0.14 -9.81 -16.69
C MET A 99 -0.69 -10.07 -17.95
N GLN A 100 -0.07 -10.43 -19.07
CA GLN A 100 -0.80 -10.84 -20.27
C GLN A 100 -1.58 -12.14 -20.05
N LYS A 101 -0.96 -13.10 -19.37
CA LYS A 101 -1.62 -14.35 -18.99
C LYS A 101 -2.77 -14.11 -18.00
N ALA A 102 -2.59 -13.26 -16.99
CA ALA A 102 -3.65 -12.87 -16.05
C ALA A 102 -4.80 -12.12 -16.73
N ARG A 103 -4.49 -11.28 -17.72
CA ARG A 103 -5.50 -10.59 -18.55
C ARG A 103 -6.29 -11.56 -19.43
N ASP A 104 -5.61 -12.51 -20.09
CA ASP A 104 -6.26 -13.50 -20.95
C ASP A 104 -7.07 -14.53 -20.11
N GLU A 105 -6.61 -14.84 -18.88
CA GLU A 105 -7.34 -15.63 -17.89
C GLU A 105 -8.57 -14.87 -17.34
N MET A 106 -8.46 -13.58 -17.01
CA MET A 106 -9.61 -12.74 -16.63
C MET A 106 -10.61 -12.61 -17.77
N LYS A 107 -10.16 -12.43 -19.01
CA LYS A 107 -11.06 -12.34 -20.18
C LYS A 107 -11.81 -13.65 -20.41
N THR A 108 -11.11 -14.78 -20.29
CA THR A 108 -11.74 -16.11 -20.40
C THR A 108 -12.69 -16.39 -19.23
N LYS A 109 -12.39 -15.93 -18.02
CA LYS A 109 -13.26 -16.03 -16.82
C LYS A 109 -14.53 -15.17 -16.98
N LEU A 110 -14.38 -13.94 -17.45
CA LEU A 110 -15.48 -13.01 -17.72
C LEU A 110 -16.41 -13.51 -18.84
N GLU A 111 -15.87 -14.03 -19.96
CA GLU A 111 -16.69 -14.60 -21.05
C GLU A 111 -17.44 -15.87 -20.59
N LYS A 112 -16.83 -16.70 -19.74
CA LYS A 112 -17.46 -17.91 -19.21
C LYS A 112 -18.52 -17.62 -18.14
N GLU A 113 -18.28 -16.64 -17.25
CA GLU A 113 -19.27 -16.20 -16.26
C GLU A 113 -20.47 -15.50 -16.93
N THR A 114 -20.23 -14.73 -17.99
CA THR A 114 -21.29 -14.10 -18.79
C THR A 114 -22.14 -15.14 -19.53
N GLN A 115 -21.51 -16.15 -20.16
CA GLN A 115 -22.22 -17.26 -20.82
C GLN A 115 -23.04 -18.09 -19.81
N THR A 116 -22.49 -18.35 -18.62
CA THR A 116 -23.15 -19.14 -17.56
C THR A 116 -24.29 -18.36 -16.91
N ALA A 117 -24.16 -17.04 -16.72
CA ALA A 117 -25.24 -16.18 -16.23
C ALA A 117 -26.40 -16.11 -17.22
N ILE A 118 -26.12 -16.02 -18.53
CA ILE A 118 -27.16 -16.03 -19.59
C ILE A 118 -27.87 -17.39 -19.66
N GLU A 119 -27.14 -18.51 -19.56
CA GLU A 119 -27.73 -19.87 -19.55
C GLU A 119 -28.58 -20.10 -18.28
N THR A 120 -28.18 -19.56 -17.13
CA THR A 120 -28.92 -19.64 -15.85
C THR A 120 -30.17 -18.75 -15.83
N GLU A 121 -30.13 -17.58 -16.47
CA GLU A 121 -31.30 -16.70 -16.64
C GLU A 121 -32.32 -17.30 -17.64
N GLN A 122 -31.85 -17.98 -18.70
CA GLN A 122 -32.73 -18.71 -19.63
C GLN A 122 -33.43 -19.90 -18.97
N GLU A 123 -32.75 -20.63 -18.09
CA GLU A 123 -33.32 -21.79 -17.39
C GLU A 123 -34.34 -21.38 -16.29
N LYS A 124 -34.10 -20.27 -15.57
CA LYS A 124 -35.09 -19.68 -14.65
C LYS A 124 -36.34 -19.15 -15.36
N MET A 125 -36.17 -18.59 -16.57
CA MET A 125 -37.30 -18.20 -17.43
C MET A 125 -38.15 -19.39 -17.92
N PHE A 126 -37.61 -20.62 -17.99
CA PHE A 126 -38.38 -21.82 -18.34
C PHE A 126 -39.15 -22.41 -17.14
N LEU A 127 -38.59 -22.35 -15.92
CA LEU A 127 -39.19 -22.91 -14.72
C LEU A 127 -40.27 -22.00 -14.07
N GLU A 128 -40.13 -20.67 -14.09
CA GLU A 128 -41.20 -19.76 -13.61
C GLU A 128 -42.41 -19.71 -14.56
N LYS A 129 -42.21 -20.04 -15.85
CA LYS A 129 -43.30 -20.20 -16.82
C LYS A 129 -44.19 -21.43 -16.55
N GLU A 130 -43.72 -22.44 -15.82
CA GLU A 130 -44.47 -23.68 -15.61
C GLU A 130 -45.36 -23.64 -14.34
N VAL A 131 -44.95 -22.86 -13.32
CA VAL A 131 -45.63 -22.80 -12.01
C VAL A 131 -46.79 -21.79 -11.95
N GLU A 132 -46.79 -20.74 -12.77
CA GLU A 132 -47.91 -19.76 -12.80
C GLU A 132 -49.07 -20.15 -13.76
N ILE A 133 -48.90 -21.22 -14.55
CA ILE A 133 -49.95 -21.79 -15.43
C ILE A 133 -51.01 -22.56 -14.62
N GLU A 134 -50.67 -23.10 -13.44
CA GLU A 134 -51.58 -23.94 -12.67
C GLU A 134 -52.57 -23.15 -11.78
N ASN A 135 -52.22 -21.93 -11.33
CA ASN A 135 -53.04 -21.15 -10.40
C ASN A 135 -54.04 -20.19 -11.05
N LYS A 136 -53.93 -19.89 -12.35
CA LYS A 136 -54.86 -19.02 -13.11
C LYS A 136 -55.92 -19.79 -13.93
N ALA A 137 -56.09 -21.09 -13.70
CA ALA A 137 -57.25 -21.86 -14.17
C ALA A 137 -58.51 -21.61 -13.33
N LYS A 138 -58.38 -21.01 -12.14
CA LYS A 138 -59.54 -20.66 -11.30
C LYS A 138 -59.93 -19.19 -11.46
N GLN A 139 -60.78 -19.02 -12.47
CA GLN A 139 -62.04 -18.28 -12.33
C GLN A 139 -61.93 -16.75 -12.43
N ALA A 140 -61.95 -16.21 -13.66
CA ALA A 140 -63.21 -15.94 -14.37
C ALA A 140 -64.16 -14.94 -13.69
N ALA A 141 -63.66 -13.99 -12.89
CA ALA A 141 -64.37 -12.78 -12.46
C ALA A 141 -64.03 -11.54 -13.34
N VAL A 142 -63.46 -11.79 -14.52
CA VAL A 142 -63.20 -10.84 -15.61
C VAL A 142 -64.52 -10.32 -16.17
N LYS A 143 -64.83 -9.00 -16.12
CA LYS A 143 -65.24 -8.26 -17.35
C LYS A 143 -65.54 -6.74 -17.32
N LYS A 144 -65.67 -5.98 -16.22
CA LYS A 144 -66.43 -4.69 -16.34
C LYS A 144 -65.76 -3.31 -16.16
N TYR A 145 -64.48 -3.14 -15.80
CA TYR A 145 -63.96 -1.78 -15.44
C TYR A 145 -62.67 -1.30 -16.15
N TYR A 146 -62.35 -1.80 -17.35
CA TYR A 146 -60.99 -1.68 -17.91
C TYR A 146 -60.67 -0.43 -18.77
N LYS A 147 -61.61 0.49 -19.06
CA LYS A 147 -61.33 1.57 -20.06
C LYS A 147 -61.03 2.97 -19.51
N THR A 148 -61.29 3.27 -18.24
CA THR A 148 -61.07 4.63 -17.68
C THR A 148 -59.89 4.70 -16.70
N GLY A 149 -59.45 3.57 -16.15
CA GLY A 149 -58.31 3.53 -15.21
C GLY A 149 -56.91 3.52 -15.87
N VAL A 150 -56.83 3.10 -17.15
CA VAL A 150 -55.54 2.86 -17.82
C VAL A 150 -54.74 4.16 -18.06
N MET A 151 -55.40 5.31 -18.26
CA MET A 151 -54.71 6.60 -18.42
C MET A 151 -54.24 7.22 -17.10
N ALA A 152 -54.86 6.86 -15.96
CA ALA A 152 -54.47 7.36 -14.64
C ALA A 152 -53.33 6.52 -14.00
N VAL A 153 -53.28 5.21 -14.28
CA VAL A 153 -52.27 4.30 -13.72
C VAL A 153 -50.91 4.43 -14.40
N VAL A 154 -50.86 4.72 -15.71
CA VAL A 154 -49.60 4.97 -16.44
C VAL A 154 -48.90 6.25 -15.93
N ALA A 155 -49.66 7.27 -15.50
CA ALA A 155 -49.10 8.49 -14.91
C ALA A 155 -48.61 8.30 -13.46
N ILE A 156 -49.27 7.44 -12.68
CA ILE A 156 -48.90 7.16 -11.28
C ILE A 156 -47.69 6.21 -11.21
N ALA A 157 -47.54 5.24 -12.13
CA ALA A 157 -46.38 4.35 -12.20
C ALA A 157 -45.09 5.06 -12.64
N ALA A 158 -45.18 6.10 -13.46
CA ALA A 158 -44.04 6.94 -13.83
C ALA A 158 -43.55 7.83 -12.67
N ILE A 159 -44.46 8.30 -11.80
CA ILE A 159 -44.12 9.10 -10.61
C ILE A 159 -43.43 8.24 -9.53
N ILE A 160 -43.80 6.97 -9.38
CA ILE A 160 -43.28 6.09 -8.33
C ILE A 160 -41.87 5.52 -8.66
N GLY A 161 -41.57 5.20 -9.93
CA GLY A 161 -40.24 4.73 -10.34
C GLY A 161 -39.13 5.79 -10.23
N VAL A 162 -39.48 7.08 -10.37
CA VAL A 162 -38.57 8.21 -10.10
C VAL A 162 -38.45 8.47 -8.59
N TYR A 163 -39.52 8.23 -7.81
CA TYR A 163 -39.54 8.44 -6.36
C TYR A 163 -38.60 7.51 -5.58
N SER A 164 -38.48 6.22 -5.93
CA SER A 164 -37.57 5.28 -5.25
C SER A 164 -36.09 5.55 -5.56
N PHE A 165 -35.78 6.02 -6.77
CA PHE A 165 -34.44 6.44 -7.19
C PHE A 165 -34.01 7.78 -6.53
N MET A 166 -34.95 8.73 -6.40
CA MET A 166 -34.73 9.94 -5.60
C MET A 166 -34.58 9.63 -4.10
N PHE A 167 -35.25 8.61 -3.56
CA PHE A 167 -35.22 8.28 -2.14
C PHE A 167 -33.86 7.76 -1.66
N ALA A 168 -33.14 6.95 -2.45
CA ALA A 168 -31.79 6.50 -2.08
C ALA A 168 -30.77 7.64 -2.11
N GLN A 169 -30.88 8.56 -3.09
CA GLN A 169 -30.05 9.76 -3.13
C GLN A 169 -30.40 10.77 -2.03
N LEU A 170 -31.70 10.96 -1.73
CA LEU A 170 -32.19 11.81 -0.63
C LEU A 170 -31.79 11.23 0.73
N ALA A 171 -32.02 9.94 0.96
CA ALA A 171 -31.65 9.26 2.20
C ALA A 171 -30.12 9.24 2.37
N GLY A 172 -29.35 8.99 1.31
CA GLY A 172 -27.89 9.07 1.33
C GLY A 172 -27.39 10.47 1.69
N SER A 173 -28.01 11.52 1.12
CA SER A 173 -27.62 12.90 1.41
C SER A 173 -27.86 13.34 2.86
N GLU A 174 -28.75 12.66 3.61
CA GLU A 174 -28.96 12.91 5.03
C GLU A 174 -27.75 12.46 5.89
N TYR A 175 -26.94 11.54 5.38
CA TYR A 175 -25.72 11.06 6.05
C TYR A 175 -24.46 11.82 5.66
N GLN A 176 -24.56 12.78 4.73
CA GLN A 176 -23.44 13.59 4.27
C GLN A 176 -23.05 14.59 5.37
N SER A 177 -21.76 14.65 5.69
CA SER A 177 -21.19 15.53 6.71
C SER A 177 -20.12 16.43 6.11
N GLN A 178 -19.78 17.51 6.83
CA GLN A 178 -18.69 18.39 6.41
C GLN A 178 -17.34 17.73 6.75
N ALA A 179 -16.51 17.52 5.73
CA ALA A 179 -15.18 16.97 5.87
C ALA A 179 -14.31 17.70 6.90
N ILE A 180 -13.62 16.93 7.72
CA ILE A 180 -12.70 17.43 8.75
C ILE A 180 -11.30 17.35 8.16
N ASN A 181 -10.95 18.36 7.35
CA ASN A 181 -9.67 18.47 6.66
C ASN A 181 -8.50 18.83 7.60
N GLN A 182 -8.40 18.11 8.72
CA GLN A 182 -7.39 18.25 9.76
C GLN A 182 -6.79 16.86 10.02
N PRO A 183 -5.49 16.79 10.37
CA PRO A 183 -4.84 15.51 10.58
C PRO A 183 -5.25 14.84 11.90
N SER A 184 -5.26 13.52 11.91
CA SER A 184 -5.19 12.67 13.10
C SER A 184 -3.76 12.16 13.29
N GLY A 185 -3.45 11.64 14.47
CA GLY A 185 -2.16 11.02 14.75
C GLY A 185 -2.33 9.74 15.56
N PHE A 186 -1.43 8.79 15.38
CA PHE A 186 -1.42 7.56 16.17
C PHE A 186 0.00 7.12 16.48
N ALA A 187 0.16 6.36 17.57
CA ALA A 187 1.43 5.73 17.93
C ALA A 187 1.19 4.39 18.63
N ILE A 188 1.99 3.39 18.28
CA ILE A 188 1.99 2.07 18.90
C ILE A 188 3.25 1.96 19.76
N GLN A 189 3.09 1.65 21.05
CA GLN A 189 4.19 1.56 22.00
C GLN A 189 4.29 0.18 22.65
N ASN A 190 5.50 -0.35 22.76
CA ASN A 190 5.75 -1.55 23.55
C ASN A 190 5.68 -1.25 25.07
N LEU A 191 5.73 -2.30 25.90
CA LEU A 191 5.73 -2.17 27.36
C LEU A 191 6.91 -1.35 27.95
N ARG A 192 7.93 -1.04 27.14
CA ARG A 192 9.08 -0.19 27.53
C ARG A 192 8.88 1.27 27.12
N GLY A 193 7.80 1.58 26.41
CA GLY A 193 7.50 2.91 25.88
C GLY A 193 8.23 3.24 24.58
N GLU A 194 8.79 2.24 23.90
CA GLU A 194 9.40 2.42 22.58
C GLU A 194 8.31 2.37 21.51
N GLU A 195 8.30 3.36 20.62
CA GLU A 195 7.41 3.39 19.46
C GLU A 195 7.87 2.37 18.42
N ILE A 196 6.92 1.59 17.89
CA ILE A 196 7.22 0.59 16.88
C ILE A 196 6.19 0.61 15.75
N ASP A 197 6.62 0.15 14.57
CA ASP A 197 5.81 0.07 13.35
C ASP A 197 5.50 -1.41 13.06
N THR A 198 4.32 -1.88 13.46
CA THR A 198 3.90 -3.28 13.25
C THR A 198 2.39 -3.43 13.28
N TRP A 199 1.90 -4.57 12.77
CA TRP A 199 0.50 -4.91 12.61
C TRP A 199 0.01 -5.76 13.80
N ILE A 200 -0.96 -5.25 14.57
CA ILE A 200 -1.35 -5.85 15.86
C ILE A 200 -2.86 -5.83 16.05
N ALA A 201 -3.39 -6.97 16.45
CA ALA A 201 -4.79 -7.16 16.78
C ALA A 201 -5.02 -7.20 18.31
N TRP A 202 -6.28 -7.10 18.72
CA TRP A 202 -6.69 -7.56 20.05
C TRP A 202 -6.82 -9.08 20.03
N LEU A 203 -6.07 -9.79 20.86
CA LEU A 203 -6.20 -11.25 20.99
C LEU A 203 -7.12 -11.59 22.16
N VAL A 204 -8.42 -11.39 21.96
CA VAL A 204 -9.43 -11.74 22.98
C VAL A 204 -10.12 -13.07 22.65
N PRO A 205 -10.42 -13.90 23.67
CA PRO A 205 -11.31 -15.04 23.53
C PRO A 205 -12.66 -14.70 22.91
N GLU A 206 -13.22 -15.68 22.19
CA GLU A 206 -14.53 -15.52 21.55
C GLU A 206 -15.61 -15.13 22.57
N GLY A 207 -16.33 -14.05 22.25
CA GLY A 207 -17.42 -13.54 23.08
C GLY A 207 -17.00 -12.76 24.32
N GLU A 208 -15.71 -12.50 24.51
CA GLU A 208 -15.20 -11.50 25.47
C GLU A 208 -15.59 -10.08 25.03
N VAL A 209 -15.74 -9.19 26.02
CA VAL A 209 -16.23 -7.83 25.82
C VAL A 209 -15.06 -6.86 25.94
N ILE A 210 -14.83 -6.06 24.90
CA ILE A 210 -13.93 -4.91 24.98
C ILE A 210 -14.65 -3.79 25.73
N ARG A 211 -14.06 -3.34 26.83
CA ARG A 211 -14.62 -2.27 27.67
C ARG A 211 -14.05 -0.93 27.26
N ILE A 212 -14.95 0.04 27.10
CA ILE A 212 -14.63 1.42 26.75
C ILE A 212 -15.04 2.31 27.91
N SER A 213 -14.11 3.17 28.35
CA SER A 213 -14.38 4.18 29.36
C SER A 213 -14.21 5.58 28.75
N VAL A 214 -15.25 6.41 28.88
CA VAL A 214 -15.29 7.75 28.31
C VAL A 214 -15.25 8.80 29.42
N SER A 215 -14.37 9.78 29.26
CA SER A 215 -14.22 10.87 30.23
C SER A 215 -13.79 12.17 29.54
N GLY A 216 -13.62 13.24 30.32
CA GLY A 216 -13.06 14.49 29.85
C GLY A 216 -13.97 15.68 30.06
N LYS A 217 -13.43 16.89 29.83
CA LYS A 217 -14.17 18.15 30.02
C LYS A 217 -15.18 18.41 28.91
N GLY A 218 -14.98 17.80 27.74
CA GLY A 218 -15.87 17.91 26.59
C GLY A 218 -17.04 16.93 26.62
N LEU A 219 -17.15 16.08 27.65
CA LEU A 219 -18.19 15.06 27.78
C LEU A 219 -19.49 15.66 28.33
N THR A 220 -20.57 15.43 27.60
CA THR A 220 -21.97 15.71 27.97
C THR A 220 -22.78 14.43 27.75
N ASP A 221 -23.98 14.33 28.32
CA ASP A 221 -24.87 13.17 28.12
C ASP A 221 -25.12 12.89 26.64
N GLU A 222 -25.38 13.93 25.83
CA GLU A 222 -25.58 13.82 24.38
C GLU A 222 -24.34 13.26 23.66
N ARG A 223 -23.14 13.74 24.01
CA ARG A 223 -21.89 13.25 23.43
C ARG A 223 -21.53 11.85 23.91
N PHE A 224 -21.96 11.48 25.11
CA PHE A 224 -21.79 10.11 25.59
C PHE A 224 -22.64 9.13 24.77
N GLU A 225 -23.88 9.48 24.46
CA GLU A 225 -24.73 8.69 23.56
C GLU A 225 -24.17 8.63 22.13
N LEU A 226 -23.57 9.71 21.65
CA LEU A 226 -22.85 9.71 20.37
C LEU A 226 -21.68 8.71 20.36
N VAL A 227 -20.84 8.72 21.40
CA VAL A 227 -19.74 7.76 21.54
C VAL A 227 -20.28 6.34 21.61
N LYS A 228 -21.36 6.09 22.35
CA LYS A 228 -22.02 4.78 22.38
C LYS A 228 -22.43 4.32 20.99
N ALA A 229 -23.09 5.19 20.20
CA ALA A 229 -23.53 4.84 18.85
C ALA A 229 -22.35 4.41 17.96
N VAL A 230 -21.22 5.11 18.04
CA VAL A 230 -20.00 4.76 17.28
C VAL A 230 -19.46 3.35 17.61
N PHE A 231 -19.69 2.84 18.81
CA PHE A 231 -19.30 1.46 19.15
C PHE A 231 -20.41 0.44 18.93
N MET A 232 -21.64 0.79 19.30
CA MET A 232 -22.72 -0.18 19.52
C MET A 232 -23.71 -0.29 18.37
N ASP A 233 -23.66 0.60 17.38
CA ASP A 233 -24.55 0.49 16.22
C ASP A 233 -24.14 -0.71 15.36
N GLU A 234 -25.11 -1.58 15.11
CA GLU A 234 -24.96 -2.83 14.36
C GLU A 234 -25.55 -2.70 12.95
N GLU A 235 -26.41 -1.72 12.72
CA GLU A 235 -27.23 -1.66 11.51
C GLU A 235 -26.44 -1.01 10.36
N PRO A 236 -26.13 -1.73 9.28
CA PRO A 236 -25.45 -1.14 8.13
C PRO A 236 -26.36 -0.15 7.41
N ILE A 237 -25.74 0.84 6.76
CA ILE A 237 -26.42 1.76 5.85
C ILE A 237 -25.95 1.51 4.42
N GLU A 238 -26.88 1.67 3.47
CA GLU A 238 -26.57 1.62 2.05
C GLU A 238 -26.52 3.04 1.49
N ILE A 239 -25.37 3.41 0.90
CA ILE A 239 -25.18 4.71 0.25
C ILE A 239 -24.96 4.49 -1.25
N ASP A 240 -25.65 5.27 -2.07
CA ASP A 240 -25.46 5.24 -3.52
C ASP A 240 -24.02 5.62 -3.89
N ASN A 241 -23.38 4.79 -4.71
CA ASN A 241 -21.99 4.94 -5.11
C ASN A 241 -21.70 6.23 -5.89
N SER A 242 -22.72 6.84 -6.51
CA SER A 242 -22.59 8.17 -7.12
C SER A 242 -22.38 9.29 -6.10
N LEU A 243 -22.79 9.10 -4.84
CA LEU A 243 -22.50 10.02 -3.73
C LEU A 243 -21.10 9.79 -3.15
N LEU A 244 -20.58 8.56 -3.24
CA LEU A 244 -19.27 8.16 -2.74
C LEU A 244 -18.14 8.32 -3.77
N ASN A 245 -18.45 8.76 -5.00
CA ASN A 245 -17.52 8.72 -6.15
C ASN A 245 -16.96 7.31 -6.47
N LYS A 246 -17.65 6.24 -6.05
CA LYS A 246 -17.21 4.83 -6.18
C LYS A 246 -17.90 4.04 -7.29
N GLY A 247 -18.74 4.66 -8.12
CA GLY A 247 -19.41 3.96 -9.21
C GLY A 247 -20.56 4.71 -9.88
N GLU A 248 -21.29 3.99 -10.73
CA GLU A 248 -22.47 4.50 -11.41
C GLU A 248 -23.67 4.61 -10.45
N GLN A 249 -24.54 5.58 -10.72
CA GLN A 249 -25.77 5.83 -9.96
C GLN A 249 -26.69 4.61 -10.00
N GLY A 250 -27.27 4.24 -8.85
CA GLY A 250 -28.10 3.04 -8.71
C GLY A 250 -27.36 1.79 -8.25
N THR A 251 -26.05 1.88 -7.99
CA THR A 251 -25.30 0.89 -7.20
C THR A 251 -25.04 1.42 -5.80
N THR A 252 -25.01 0.57 -4.79
CA THR A 252 -24.81 0.98 -3.39
C THR A 252 -23.55 0.37 -2.79
N SER A 253 -22.96 1.07 -1.82
CA SER A 253 -21.96 0.55 -0.90
C SER A 253 -22.58 0.41 0.48
N ILE A 254 -22.17 -0.65 1.18
CA ILE A 254 -22.51 -0.86 2.59
C ILE A 254 -21.46 -0.14 3.43
N LEU A 255 -21.93 0.73 4.33
CA LEU A 255 -21.10 1.40 5.33
C LEU A 255 -21.67 1.12 6.73
N TYR A 256 -20.82 1.19 7.75
CA TYR A 256 -21.23 0.94 9.13
C TYR A 256 -21.11 2.22 9.98
N PRO A 257 -22.23 2.68 10.57
CA PRO A 257 -22.21 3.77 11.54
C PRO A 257 -21.51 3.42 12.85
N GLY A 258 -21.43 2.14 13.21
CA GLY A 258 -20.80 1.65 14.43
C GLY A 258 -19.86 0.48 14.20
N TRP A 259 -18.86 0.37 15.07
CA TRP A 259 -17.86 -0.70 15.03
C TRP A 259 -18.45 -2.08 15.36
N ALA A 260 -19.52 -2.19 16.16
CA ALA A 260 -20.20 -3.47 16.38
C ALA A 260 -20.67 -4.09 15.05
N GLY A 261 -21.36 -3.32 14.20
CA GLY A 261 -21.80 -3.79 12.88
C GLY A 261 -20.64 -4.19 11.98
N ALA A 262 -19.60 -3.35 11.89
CA ALA A 262 -18.42 -3.63 11.08
C ALA A 262 -17.68 -4.90 11.54
N MET A 263 -17.55 -5.08 12.85
CA MET A 263 -16.84 -6.23 13.43
C MET A 263 -17.65 -7.52 13.34
N LEU A 264 -18.99 -7.44 13.43
CA LEU A 264 -19.87 -8.56 13.13
C LEU A 264 -19.72 -9.01 11.68
N ALA A 265 -19.70 -8.06 10.73
CA ALA A 265 -19.48 -8.36 9.33
C ALA A 265 -18.09 -8.99 9.09
N ALA A 266 -17.04 -8.47 9.72
CA ALA A 266 -15.71 -9.05 9.63
C ALA A 266 -15.67 -10.49 10.17
N ALA A 267 -16.35 -10.75 11.30
CA ALA A 267 -16.42 -12.05 11.96
C ALA A 267 -17.20 -13.11 11.17
N GLU A 268 -17.93 -12.74 10.10
CA GLU A 268 -18.53 -13.72 9.18
C GLU A 268 -17.47 -14.50 8.41
N THR A 269 -16.27 -13.93 8.24
CA THR A 269 -15.13 -14.61 7.62
C THR A 269 -14.31 -15.33 8.70
N PRO A 270 -14.10 -16.65 8.59
CA PRO A 270 -13.23 -17.36 9.52
C PRO A 270 -11.79 -16.86 9.46
N THR A 271 -11.25 -16.48 10.62
CA THR A 271 -9.87 -16.03 10.81
C THR A 271 -9.16 -16.92 11.83
N GLU A 272 -7.82 -16.85 11.88
CA GLU A 272 -7.04 -17.57 12.89
C GLU A 272 -7.38 -17.12 14.33
N PHE A 273 -7.48 -15.81 14.56
CA PHE A 273 -7.83 -15.23 15.85
C PHE A 273 -9.29 -14.77 15.86
N SER A 274 -9.95 -14.83 17.01
CA SER A 274 -11.33 -14.37 17.15
C SER A 274 -11.41 -12.84 17.03
N ILE A 275 -12.27 -12.37 16.14
CA ILE A 275 -12.58 -10.95 15.99
C ILE A 275 -13.53 -10.52 17.13
N PRO A 276 -13.21 -9.46 17.90
CA PRO A 276 -14.06 -8.99 18.99
C PRO A 276 -15.33 -8.33 18.44
N THR A 277 -16.49 -8.88 18.82
CA THR A 277 -17.81 -8.40 18.37
C THR A 277 -18.64 -7.77 19.47
N LYS A 278 -18.12 -7.71 20.71
CA LYS A 278 -18.86 -7.18 21.86
C LYS A 278 -18.13 -6.01 22.49
N PHE A 279 -18.87 -4.92 22.67
CA PHE A 279 -18.39 -3.68 23.24
C PHE A 279 -19.26 -3.26 24.42
N GLU A 280 -18.65 -2.69 25.46
CA GLU A 280 -19.36 -2.10 26.59
C GLU A 280 -18.82 -0.69 26.83
N VAL A 281 -19.66 0.34 26.70
CA VAL A 281 -19.27 1.74 26.86
C VAL A 281 -19.79 2.27 28.19
N THR A 282 -18.89 2.82 29.01
CA THR A 282 -19.18 3.35 30.34
C THR A 282 -18.60 4.76 30.52
N GLU A 283 -19.25 5.57 31.36
CA GLU A 283 -18.68 6.85 31.80
C GLU A 283 -17.67 6.64 32.91
N GLY A 284 -16.59 7.41 32.87
CA GLY A 284 -15.54 7.41 33.89
C GLY A 284 -14.16 7.18 33.29
N SER A 285 -13.15 7.19 34.16
CA SER A 285 -11.75 7.03 33.75
C SER A 285 -11.12 5.75 34.31
N GLY A 286 -10.25 5.14 33.51
CA GLY A 286 -9.15 4.29 33.99
C GLY A 286 -9.38 2.78 33.99
N PHE A 287 -10.61 2.31 33.73
CA PHE A 287 -10.95 0.88 33.81
C PHE A 287 -11.29 0.23 32.46
N GLY A 288 -11.38 1.01 31.37
CA GLY A 288 -11.57 0.46 30.03
C GLY A 288 -10.29 -0.11 29.42
N ASP A 289 -10.47 -1.11 28.56
CA ASP A 289 -9.47 -1.60 27.61
C ASP A 289 -9.13 -0.48 26.61
N ILE A 290 -10.14 0.28 26.18
CA ILE A 290 -10.02 1.53 25.41
C ILE A 290 -10.47 2.70 26.29
N ASN A 291 -9.64 3.73 26.44
CA ASN A 291 -9.96 4.93 27.22
C ASN A 291 -10.11 6.12 26.29
N ILE A 292 -11.25 6.79 26.29
CA ILE A 292 -11.53 7.96 25.45
C ILE A 292 -11.60 9.21 26.32
N ILE A 293 -10.83 10.23 25.94
CA ILE A 293 -10.82 11.53 26.61
C ILE A 293 -11.26 12.61 25.63
N LEU A 294 -12.40 13.24 25.91
CA LEU A 294 -12.92 14.38 25.15
C LEU A 294 -12.40 15.70 25.76
N GLU A 295 -11.58 16.44 25.01
CA GLU A 295 -10.99 17.71 25.41
C GLU A 295 -11.57 18.89 24.63
N SER A 296 -11.96 19.94 25.35
CA SER A 296 -12.31 21.22 24.73
C SER A 296 -11.09 22.02 24.25
N ALA A 297 -9.88 21.63 24.64
CA ALA A 297 -8.65 22.31 24.24
C ALA A 297 -8.19 21.83 22.86
N ILE A 298 -7.65 22.75 22.06
CA ILE A 298 -7.07 22.44 20.75
C ILE A 298 -5.64 21.91 20.93
N ASN A 299 -5.26 20.90 20.15
CA ASN A 299 -3.89 20.41 20.12
C ASN A 299 -2.95 21.44 19.45
N PRO A 300 -1.78 21.77 20.03
CA PRO A 300 -0.87 22.77 19.47
C PRO A 300 -0.29 22.41 18.10
N ASP A 301 -0.21 21.12 17.77
CA ASP A 301 0.28 20.59 16.50
C ASP A 301 -0.83 20.44 15.45
N GLY A 302 -2.08 20.78 15.81
CA GLY A 302 -3.23 20.83 14.90
C GLY A 302 -3.98 19.51 14.74
N TYR A 303 -3.65 18.48 15.53
CA TYR A 303 -4.36 17.20 15.52
C TYR A 303 -5.77 17.31 16.11
N VAL A 304 -6.75 16.69 15.44
CA VAL A 304 -8.14 16.59 15.94
C VAL A 304 -8.37 15.38 16.84
N GLY A 305 -7.60 14.33 16.62
CA GLY A 305 -7.61 13.11 17.40
C GLY A 305 -6.19 12.55 17.54
N TRP A 306 -5.97 11.83 18.63
CA TRP A 306 -4.75 11.09 18.86
C TRP A 306 -5.03 9.75 19.52
N THR A 307 -4.53 8.67 18.91
CA THR A 307 -4.62 7.33 19.47
C THR A 307 -3.26 6.78 19.87
N SER A 308 -3.16 6.25 21.08
CA SER A 308 -1.98 5.54 21.55
C SER A 308 -2.36 4.15 22.03
N THR A 309 -1.65 3.14 21.54
CA THR A 309 -1.83 1.75 21.95
C THR A 309 -0.60 1.24 22.69
N ILE A 310 -0.84 0.43 23.72
CA ILE A 310 0.18 -0.32 24.46
C ILE A 310 0.03 -1.78 24.07
N MET A 311 1.13 -2.39 23.67
CA MET A 311 1.16 -3.76 23.16
C MET A 311 2.16 -4.65 23.91
N ASP A 312 1.87 -5.94 23.87
CA ASP A 312 2.80 -7.01 24.24
C ASP A 312 3.52 -7.52 23.00
N GLU A 313 4.80 -7.14 22.85
CA GLU A 313 5.64 -7.53 21.72
C GLU A 313 5.86 -9.05 21.65
N VAL A 314 5.86 -9.74 22.80
CA VAL A 314 6.12 -11.19 22.84
C VAL A 314 4.93 -11.97 22.30
N ASN A 315 3.72 -11.50 22.59
CA ASN A 315 2.47 -12.14 22.19
C ASN A 315 1.80 -11.46 20.99
N ASN A 316 2.43 -10.41 20.42
CA ASN A 316 1.93 -9.59 19.32
C ASN A 316 0.44 -9.19 19.46
N GLN A 317 0.09 -8.61 20.62
CA GLN A 317 -1.29 -8.24 20.94
C GLN A 317 -1.39 -6.83 21.55
N ILE A 318 -2.50 -6.15 21.27
CA ILE A 318 -2.87 -4.92 21.97
C ILE A 318 -3.31 -5.29 23.40
N LEU A 319 -2.81 -4.53 24.37
CA LEU A 319 -3.19 -4.65 25.79
C LEU A 319 -4.09 -3.52 26.25
N LYS A 320 -3.89 -2.31 25.70
CA LYS A 320 -4.63 -1.12 26.09
C LYS A 320 -4.57 -0.06 24.98
N ALA A 321 -5.66 0.69 24.81
CA ALA A 321 -5.68 1.86 23.95
C ALA A 321 -6.14 3.11 24.71
N SER A 322 -5.63 4.26 24.29
CA SER A 322 -6.00 5.58 24.80
C SER A 322 -6.22 6.51 23.61
N ILE A 323 -7.43 7.03 23.51
CA ILE A 323 -7.88 7.97 22.49
C ILE A 323 -8.07 9.33 23.16
N LYS A 324 -7.57 10.38 22.53
CA LYS A 324 -7.85 11.76 22.92
C LYS A 324 -8.40 12.53 21.74
N ILE A 325 -9.57 13.12 21.90
CA ILE A 325 -10.21 13.98 20.90
C ILE A 325 -10.09 15.43 21.38
N TYR A 326 -9.57 16.30 20.51
CA TYR A 326 -9.29 17.70 20.82
C TYR A 326 -10.33 18.63 20.22
N GLY A 327 -10.43 19.85 20.76
CA GLY A 327 -11.28 20.91 20.21
C GLY A 327 -12.76 20.52 20.13
N THR A 328 -13.25 19.63 21.00
CA THR A 328 -14.55 18.97 20.77
C THR A 328 -15.73 19.94 20.71
N ASN A 329 -15.61 21.15 21.24
CA ASN A 329 -16.67 22.17 21.22
C ASN A 329 -16.88 22.80 19.84
N ASP A 330 -15.93 22.63 18.92
CA ASP A 330 -15.97 23.23 17.59
C ASP A 330 -16.55 22.27 16.53
N PHE A 331 -16.83 21.01 16.90
CA PHE A 331 -17.41 20.00 16.02
C PHE A 331 -18.94 19.97 16.09
N THR A 332 -19.58 19.68 14.95
CA THR A 332 -20.92 19.11 14.94
C THR A 332 -20.89 17.67 15.46
N ASP A 333 -22.06 17.09 15.76
CA ASP A 333 -22.15 15.72 16.25
C ASP A 333 -21.66 14.71 15.20
N GLU A 334 -21.97 14.93 13.92
CA GLU A 334 -21.51 14.08 12.81
C GLU A 334 -20.00 14.15 12.64
N GLN A 335 -19.44 15.35 12.78
CA GLN A 335 -17.99 15.55 12.73
C GLN A 335 -17.30 14.83 13.89
N LEU A 336 -17.78 15.05 15.11
CA LEU A 336 -17.25 14.39 16.30
C LEU A 336 -17.34 12.86 16.17
N ALA A 337 -18.46 12.33 15.68
CA ALA A 337 -18.63 10.90 15.44
C ALA A 337 -17.63 10.37 14.39
N GLY A 338 -17.38 11.12 13.31
CA GLY A 338 -16.38 10.78 12.30
C GLY A 338 -14.97 10.67 12.89
N VAL A 339 -14.53 11.67 13.67
CA VAL A 339 -13.22 11.61 14.35
C VAL A 339 -13.18 10.42 15.31
N ILE A 340 -14.21 10.20 16.11
CA ILE A 340 -14.23 9.06 17.05
C ILE A 340 -14.13 7.73 16.28
N ARG A 341 -14.88 7.53 15.19
CA ARG A 341 -14.81 6.31 14.38
C ARG A 341 -13.39 6.03 13.88
N HIS A 342 -12.73 7.05 13.34
CA HIS A 342 -11.34 6.98 12.86
C HIS A 342 -10.37 6.57 13.97
N GLU A 343 -10.40 7.28 15.11
CA GLU A 343 -9.52 6.98 16.24
C GLU A 343 -9.81 5.61 16.86
N VAL A 344 -11.06 5.16 16.82
CA VAL A 344 -11.41 3.79 17.24
C VAL A 344 -10.84 2.76 16.27
N GLY A 345 -10.79 3.03 14.96
CA GLY A 345 -10.09 2.17 14.01
C GLY A 345 -8.62 1.96 14.40
N HIS A 346 -7.91 3.04 14.76
CA HIS A 346 -6.56 2.95 15.31
C HIS A 346 -6.49 2.14 16.61
N ALA A 347 -7.44 2.36 17.52
CA ALA A 347 -7.47 1.64 18.79
C ALA A 347 -7.75 0.14 18.61
N LEU A 348 -8.43 -0.26 17.53
CA LEU A 348 -8.67 -1.65 17.13
C LEU A 348 -7.52 -2.28 16.34
N GLY A 349 -6.55 -1.47 15.92
CA GLY A 349 -5.29 -1.91 15.31
C GLY A 349 -5.06 -1.43 13.87
N LEU A 350 -6.02 -0.76 13.24
CA LEU A 350 -5.89 -0.26 11.87
C LEU A 350 -4.87 0.89 11.79
N ALA A 351 -4.05 0.90 10.75
CA ALA A 351 -3.23 2.04 10.37
C ALA A 351 -3.99 2.92 9.38
N HIS A 352 -3.38 4.04 8.97
CA HIS A 352 -4.00 4.91 7.98
C HIS A 352 -4.21 4.21 6.63
N SER A 353 -5.25 4.64 5.91
CA SER A 353 -5.44 4.34 4.49
C SER A 353 -4.66 5.31 3.61
N GLU A 354 -4.26 4.86 2.41
CA GLU A 354 -3.79 5.73 1.33
C GLU A 354 -4.95 6.38 0.55
N ASP A 355 -6.18 5.85 0.67
CA ASP A 355 -7.38 6.39 0.01
C ASP A 355 -7.89 7.62 0.78
N PRO A 356 -7.86 8.84 0.20
CA PRO A 356 -8.32 10.06 0.87
C PRO A 356 -9.84 10.10 1.13
N ASP A 357 -10.62 9.25 0.47
CA ASP A 357 -12.07 9.17 0.64
C ASP A 357 -12.49 8.09 1.67
N ASP A 358 -11.52 7.37 2.24
CA ASP A 358 -11.74 6.37 3.29
C ASP A 358 -11.75 6.98 4.70
N LEU A 359 -12.47 6.33 5.63
CA LEU A 359 -12.53 6.75 7.02
C LEU A 359 -11.14 6.84 7.64
N MET A 360 -10.25 5.88 7.34
CA MET A 360 -8.92 5.76 7.93
C MET A 360 -7.86 6.62 7.22
N ALA A 361 -8.24 7.50 6.30
CA ALA A 361 -7.31 8.46 5.70
C ALA A 361 -6.64 9.35 6.76
N PRO A 362 -5.35 9.70 6.64
CA PRO A 362 -4.64 10.56 7.62
C PRO A 362 -5.23 11.96 7.76
N LYS A 363 -6.04 12.38 6.77
CA LYS A 363 -6.91 13.54 6.82
C LYS A 363 -8.27 13.10 6.29
N MET A 364 -9.30 13.21 7.12
CA MET A 364 -10.66 12.81 6.74
C MET A 364 -11.27 13.85 5.79
N THR A 365 -11.04 13.68 4.49
CA THR A 365 -11.65 14.50 3.44
C THR A 365 -13.00 13.97 2.97
N THR A 366 -13.37 12.76 3.38
CA THR A 366 -14.66 12.15 3.05
C THR A 366 -15.82 12.90 3.68
N GLU A 367 -16.92 12.99 2.94
CA GLU A 367 -18.19 13.51 3.44
C GLU A 367 -19.02 12.40 4.13
N PHE A 368 -18.60 11.15 4.01
CA PHE A 368 -19.25 9.97 4.59
C PHE A 368 -18.28 9.25 5.54
N PRO A 369 -18.00 9.81 6.74
CA PRO A 369 -17.04 9.26 7.69
C PRO A 369 -17.63 8.06 8.45
N PHE A 370 -17.87 6.98 7.71
CA PHE A 370 -18.38 5.70 8.16
C PHE A 370 -17.41 4.58 7.80
N ILE A 371 -17.48 3.47 8.51
CA ILE A 371 -16.57 2.35 8.33
C ILE A 371 -16.91 1.66 7.01
N SER A 372 -15.92 1.53 6.13
CA SER A 372 -16.09 1.02 4.78
C SER A 372 -15.88 -0.50 4.70
N ALA A 373 -16.26 -1.10 3.57
CA ALA A 373 -15.93 -2.50 3.32
C ALA A 373 -14.41 -2.77 3.32
N CYS A 374 -13.59 -1.79 2.93
CA CYS A 374 -12.12 -1.94 2.99
C CYS A 374 -11.63 -2.05 4.43
N ASP A 375 -12.21 -1.26 5.34
CA ASP A 375 -11.88 -1.33 6.77
C ASP A 375 -12.22 -2.72 7.32
N VAL A 376 -13.41 -3.23 6.98
CA VAL A 376 -13.86 -4.59 7.37
C VAL A 376 -12.92 -5.66 6.84
N ASP A 377 -12.56 -5.62 5.55
CA ASP A 377 -11.61 -6.56 4.94
C ASP A 377 -10.21 -6.47 5.57
N THR A 378 -9.80 -5.27 5.99
CA THR A 378 -8.53 -5.06 6.70
C THR A 378 -8.58 -5.65 8.10
N MET A 379 -9.71 -5.54 8.81
CA MET A 379 -9.92 -6.25 10.07
C MET A 379 -9.85 -7.76 9.90
N VAL A 380 -10.45 -8.33 8.85
CA VAL A 380 -10.31 -9.78 8.56
C VAL A 380 -8.83 -10.15 8.39
N ARG A 381 -8.08 -9.42 7.57
CA ARG A 381 -6.65 -9.67 7.33
C ARG A 381 -5.80 -9.52 8.59
N LEU A 382 -6.13 -8.55 9.44
CA LEU A 382 -5.42 -8.31 10.69
C LEU A 382 -5.52 -9.51 11.64
N TYR A 383 -6.68 -10.20 11.66
CA TYR A 383 -6.94 -11.35 12.53
C TYR A 383 -6.59 -12.72 11.90
N ASP A 384 -6.24 -12.76 10.61
CA ASP A 384 -5.83 -13.98 9.89
C ASP A 384 -4.31 -14.04 9.68
N HIS A 385 -3.54 -14.25 10.77
CA HIS A 385 -2.06 -14.23 10.83
C HIS A 385 -1.38 -12.84 10.74
N GLY A 386 -1.97 -11.79 11.32
CA GLY A 386 -1.29 -10.51 11.53
C GLY A 386 -0.94 -9.77 10.24
N GLY A 387 -1.82 -9.86 9.24
CA GLY A 387 -1.71 -9.13 7.98
C GLY A 387 -1.55 -7.63 8.19
N LYS A 388 -1.13 -6.91 7.14
CA LYS A 388 -0.93 -5.46 7.24
C LYS A 388 -2.18 -4.78 7.81
N SER A 389 -2.00 -3.91 8.80
CA SER A 389 -3.09 -3.10 9.36
C SER A 389 -3.38 -1.84 8.56
N GLU A 390 -2.55 -1.53 7.56
CA GLU A 390 -2.80 -0.50 6.55
C GLU A 390 -4.04 -0.87 5.72
N VAL A 391 -5.01 0.06 5.70
CA VAL A 391 -6.26 -0.11 4.97
C VAL A 391 -6.00 0.13 3.49
N ALA A 392 -6.02 -0.95 2.72
CA ALA A 392 -5.91 -0.92 1.26
C ALA A 392 -7.30 -0.99 0.61
N CYS A 393 -7.81 0.19 0.22
CA CYS A 393 -8.78 0.39 -0.85
C CYS A 393 -8.02 0.66 -2.17
#